data_AF-A0A8C5R1Y5-F1
#
_entry.id   AF-A0A8C5R1Y5-F1
#
_cell.length_a   1.000
_cell.length_b   1.000
_cell.length_c   1.000
_cell.angle_alpha   90.00
_cell.angle_beta   90.00
_cell.angle_gamma   90.00
#
_symmetry.space_group_name_H-M   'P 1'
#
loop_
_entity.id
_entity.type
_entity.pdbx_description
1 polymer ?
#
loop_
_entity_poly.entity_id
_entity_poly.type
_entity_poly.pdbx_seq_one_letter_code
_entity_poly.pdbx_strand_id
1 'polypeptide(L)'
;MLCGPAPQLSAEGAAAEEATEGRMSSSLCTLQSLTSPAYSSAYSSQEQEPDHVKTLRLTLRQDHSPERSDPTKVKPVGRAYAVVSSRPRGSRPLNSELIKSTDGDEEIIKVYLKAKAEDKANHEWNVSQLKNEVRQIQEARTSIKNLRQDLDVNSSRFPQEERPMHKVFMERQNGADHYRDSWRSATGGSREEESEVHNEKNLRETAQKLYVRLQEAERKQQAERRMYEDKISKCQKEAEQSSRAQREAEQRATQHQREVEELRRLMANMEYEHHDLRRKLKTNEEELDHMRKQQDGPLKQRCEELEKTVSGLKEKIHHLDDMLKSQQRKVRQMIEQLQNSRTAIQEKDTLIQELREKVSWLHAENLELQDKLEHFASSQPGHTSYVPRSFSRPPLQNVKRVYLPTGSGRPFPVIKLVET
;
A
#
# COMPACT_ATOMS: atom_id res chain seq x y z
N MET A 1 51.17 -36.98 -12.64
CA MET A 1 51.37 -38.34 -13.18
C MET A 1 50.91 -39.30 -12.09
N LEU A 2 49.66 -39.75 -12.14
CA LEU A 2 49.16 -40.96 -12.81
C LEU A 2 49.51 -42.26 -12.06
N CYS A 3 48.41 -42.90 -11.64
CA CYS A 3 48.18 -44.34 -11.47
C CYS A 3 48.63 -45.05 -10.17
N GLY A 4 47.64 -45.59 -9.45
CA GLY A 4 47.77 -46.68 -8.47
C GLY A 4 48.14 -48.02 -9.11
N PRO A 5 48.02 -49.16 -8.40
CA PRO A 5 46.68 -49.73 -8.12
C PRO A 5 46.54 -50.51 -6.78
N ALA A 6 45.30 -50.83 -6.42
CA ALA A 6 44.92 -51.88 -5.46
C ALA A 6 45.09 -53.29 -6.08
N PRO A 7 45.05 -54.44 -5.35
CA PRO A 7 43.76 -55.04 -4.95
C PRO A 7 43.72 -56.08 -3.78
N GLN A 8 42.47 -56.51 -3.46
CA GLN A 8 41.97 -57.82 -2.94
C GLN A 8 41.79 -58.15 -1.42
N LEU A 9 40.51 -58.09 -1.00
CA LEU A 9 39.62 -59.15 -0.44
C LEU A 9 40.09 -60.20 0.59
N SER A 10 39.43 -60.20 1.77
CA SER A 10 38.73 -61.32 2.48
C SER A 10 38.34 -60.84 3.90
N ALA A 11 37.06 -60.60 4.23
CA ALA A 11 36.04 -61.52 4.79
C ALA A 11 36.26 -61.95 6.25
N GLU A 12 35.41 -61.43 7.17
CA GLU A 12 34.67 -62.12 8.27
C GLU A 12 34.41 -61.22 9.50
N GLY A 13 33.19 -61.29 10.07
CA GLY A 13 32.96 -61.10 11.52
C GLY A 13 32.06 -59.95 12.02
N ALA A 14 30.74 -60.17 11.96
CA ALA A 14 29.65 -59.79 12.90
C ALA A 14 29.79 -58.64 13.95
N ALA A 15 28.80 -57.73 13.98
CA ALA A 15 27.71 -57.66 15.00
C ALA A 15 26.96 -56.30 15.01
N ALA A 16 25.60 -56.38 15.03
CA ALA A 16 24.57 -55.47 15.60
C ALA A 16 24.56 -53.97 15.20
N GLU A 17 23.44 -53.24 15.00
CA GLU A 17 22.08 -53.34 15.55
C GLU A 17 21.13 -52.40 14.74
N GLU A 18 19.85 -52.78 14.66
CA GLU A 18 18.58 -52.05 14.42
C GLU A 18 18.48 -50.70 13.66
N ALA A 19 17.60 -50.63 12.62
CA ALA A 19 16.31 -49.92 12.69
C ALA A 19 15.53 -49.90 11.34
N THR A 20 14.26 -50.32 11.42
CA THR A 20 13.03 -49.78 10.76
C THR A 20 12.96 -49.56 9.23
N GLU A 21 12.10 -50.32 8.53
CA GLU A 21 11.10 -49.78 7.56
C GLU A 21 10.22 -50.88 6.93
N GLY A 22 8.95 -50.54 6.60
CA GLY A 22 8.12 -51.28 5.64
C GLY A 22 6.61 -51.19 5.96
N ARG A 23 5.86 -50.18 5.49
CA ARG A 23 5.28 -49.93 4.15
C ARG A 23 3.88 -50.53 3.88
N MET A 24 2.94 -49.60 3.64
CA MET A 24 2.00 -49.48 2.51
C MET A 24 0.81 -50.44 2.33
N SER A 25 -0.38 -49.85 2.17
CA SER A 25 -1.41 -50.15 1.14
C SER A 25 -2.46 -49.02 1.17
N SER A 26 -2.53 -48.15 0.16
CA SER A 26 -3.30 -48.24 -1.10
C SER A 26 -4.81 -47.97 -0.94
N SER A 27 -5.31 -46.93 -1.63
CA SER A 27 -6.43 -47.06 -2.57
C SER A 27 -6.74 -45.70 -3.24
N LEU A 28 -6.92 -45.79 -4.55
CA LEU A 28 -7.31 -44.75 -5.49
C LEU A 28 -8.84 -44.62 -5.51
N CYS A 29 -9.37 -43.42 -5.77
CA CYS A 29 -10.70 -43.30 -6.36
C CYS A 29 -10.77 -42.11 -7.34
N THR A 30 -11.46 -42.37 -8.44
CA THR A 30 -11.47 -41.62 -9.71
C THR A 30 -12.92 -41.29 -10.05
N LEU A 31 -13.26 -40.04 -10.39
CA LEU A 31 -14.49 -39.64 -11.10
C LEU A 31 -14.14 -38.38 -11.92
N GLN A 32 -13.81 -38.45 -13.21
CA GLN A 32 -14.64 -38.61 -14.42
C GLN A 32 -15.64 -37.47 -14.69
N SER A 33 -15.36 -36.74 -15.76
CA SER A 33 -16.08 -35.65 -16.39
C SER A 33 -17.37 -36.10 -17.10
N LEU A 34 -18.37 -35.20 -17.19
CA LEU A 34 -19.46 -35.29 -18.18
C LEU A 34 -19.61 -33.96 -18.92
N THR A 35 -19.73 -34.05 -20.25
CA THR A 35 -19.93 -32.98 -21.22
C THR A 35 -21.22 -33.18 -22.02
N SER A 36 -21.90 -32.05 -22.31
CA SER A 36 -22.80 -31.73 -23.45
C SER A 36 -24.27 -32.25 -23.48
N PRO A 37 -25.20 -31.69 -24.32
CA PRO A 37 -25.22 -30.42 -25.09
C PRO A 37 -26.55 -29.59 -25.06
N ALA A 38 -26.46 -28.36 -25.58
CA ALA A 38 -27.43 -27.54 -26.35
C ALA A 38 -28.98 -27.71 -26.19
N TYR A 39 -29.66 -26.60 -25.86
CA TYR A 39 -30.85 -26.16 -26.61
C TYR A 39 -30.83 -24.64 -26.75
N SER A 40 -30.86 -24.18 -28.00
CA SER A 40 -30.98 -22.78 -28.40
C SER A 40 -32.45 -22.47 -28.60
N SER A 41 -32.96 -21.40 -27.99
CA SER A 41 -34.08 -20.66 -28.55
C SER A 41 -33.92 -19.19 -28.19
N ALA A 42 -33.58 -18.43 -29.21
CA ALA A 42 -33.59 -16.98 -29.22
C ALA A 42 -35.03 -16.47 -29.10
N TYR A 43 -35.27 -15.47 -28.26
CA TYR A 43 -36.03 -14.29 -28.66
C TYR A 43 -35.55 -13.09 -27.84
N SER A 44 -35.10 -12.09 -28.60
CA SER A 44 -34.76 -10.73 -28.19
C SER A 44 -35.93 -10.06 -27.48
N SER A 45 -35.67 -9.33 -26.40
CA SER A 45 -35.73 -7.85 -26.43
C SER A 45 -35.48 -7.22 -25.06
N GLN A 46 -34.48 -6.33 -25.07
CA GLN A 46 -34.60 -4.96 -24.55
C GLN A 46 -34.62 -4.77 -23.03
N GLU A 47 -33.43 -4.55 -22.46
CA GLU A 47 -33.28 -3.75 -21.24
C GLU A 47 -32.05 -2.85 -21.34
N GLN A 48 -32.28 -1.58 -21.03
CA GLN A 48 -31.34 -0.48 -21.01
C GLN A 48 -30.53 -0.53 -19.71
N GLU A 49 -29.21 -0.48 -19.79
CA GLU A 49 -28.32 -0.20 -18.65
C GLU A 49 -27.54 1.09 -18.95
N PRO A 50 -27.62 2.13 -18.09
CA PRO A 50 -26.89 3.37 -18.28
C PRO A 50 -25.47 3.28 -17.71
N ASP A 51 -24.49 3.26 -18.61
CA ASP A 51 -23.08 3.47 -18.30
C ASP A 51 -22.85 4.84 -17.62
N HIS A 52 -22.46 4.82 -16.34
CA HIS A 52 -22.00 6.01 -15.62
C HIS A 52 -20.62 5.78 -15.00
N VAL A 53 -19.61 5.51 -15.83
CA VAL A 53 -18.21 5.71 -15.44
C VAL A 53 -17.85 7.18 -15.66
N LYS A 54 -18.06 8.03 -14.65
CA LYS A 54 -17.54 9.41 -14.65
C LYS A 54 -16.04 9.36 -14.34
N THR A 55 -15.20 9.26 -15.36
CA THR A 55 -13.76 9.51 -15.23
C THR A 55 -13.53 11.00 -14.95
N LEU A 56 -13.26 11.35 -13.69
CA LEU A 56 -12.87 12.72 -13.30
C LEU A 56 -11.39 12.94 -13.68
N ARG A 57 -11.16 13.51 -14.87
CA ARG A 57 -9.85 14.02 -15.27
C ARG A 57 -9.67 15.43 -14.68
N LEU A 58 -8.92 15.53 -13.58
CA LEU A 58 -8.52 16.80 -12.99
C LEU A 58 -7.37 17.41 -13.80
N THR A 59 -7.66 18.41 -14.64
CA THR A 59 -6.64 19.30 -15.20
C THR A 59 -6.48 20.51 -14.28
N LEU A 60 -5.31 20.61 -13.64
CA LEU A 60 -4.89 21.77 -12.85
C LEU A 60 -4.73 22.98 -13.79
N ARG A 61 -5.62 23.98 -13.67
CA ARG A 61 -5.45 25.28 -14.34
C ARG A 61 -4.35 26.06 -13.61
N GLN A 62 -3.27 26.32 -14.32
CA GLN A 62 -2.13 27.11 -13.85
C GLN A 62 -2.30 28.56 -14.31
N ASP A 63 -3.03 29.35 -13.53
CA ASP A 63 -3.16 30.79 -13.77
C ASP A 63 -1.91 31.50 -13.23
N HIS A 64 -1.22 32.15 -14.15
CA HIS A 64 -0.05 32.99 -13.98
C HIS A 64 -0.54 34.43 -13.72
N SER A 65 -0.03 35.06 -12.66
CA SER A 65 -0.22 36.51 -12.45
C SER A 65 1.04 37.11 -11.79
N PRO A 66 1.49 38.30 -12.22
CA PRO A 66 2.88 38.69 -12.12
C PRO A 66 3.25 39.38 -10.81
N GLU A 67 4.50 39.13 -10.46
CA GLU A 67 5.46 39.83 -9.60
C GLU A 67 5.11 41.28 -9.18
N ARG A 68 5.06 41.52 -7.86
CA ARG A 68 5.56 42.76 -7.25
C ARG A 68 6.01 42.52 -5.80
N SER A 69 7.06 43.23 -5.46
CA SER A 69 8.09 42.94 -4.45
C SER A 69 7.72 43.30 -3.01
N ASP A 70 8.28 42.49 -2.09
CA ASP A 70 8.90 42.86 -0.80
C ASP A 70 8.09 43.17 0.48
N PRO A 71 8.70 42.97 1.68
CA PRO A 71 8.17 42.02 2.67
C PRO A 71 7.84 42.66 4.03
N THR A 72 6.74 42.27 4.66
CA THR A 72 6.57 42.45 6.12
C THR A 72 5.72 41.34 6.72
N LYS A 73 6.20 40.83 7.86
CA LYS A 73 5.66 39.74 8.66
C LYS A 73 4.22 40.02 9.13
N VAL A 74 3.25 39.19 8.72
CA VAL A 74 2.04 38.92 9.52
C VAL A 74 1.58 37.48 9.22
N LYS A 75 1.45 36.65 10.27
CA LYS A 75 0.84 35.32 10.19
C LYS A 75 -0.64 35.47 9.79
N PRO A 76 -1.18 34.80 8.75
CA PRO A 76 -2.60 34.88 8.48
C PRO A 76 -3.37 34.02 9.48
N VAL A 77 -3.95 34.69 10.48
CA VAL A 77 -5.02 34.15 11.31
C VAL A 77 -6.25 33.95 10.41
N GLY A 78 -6.80 32.73 10.45
CA GLY A 78 -8.18 32.36 10.11
C GLY A 78 -8.87 33.16 9.01
N ARG A 79 -8.72 32.74 7.75
CA ARG A 79 -9.72 33.02 6.70
C ARG A 79 -10.60 31.79 6.52
N ALA A 80 -11.72 31.76 7.22
CA ALA A 80 -12.82 30.86 6.89
C ALA A 80 -13.54 31.45 5.67
N TYR A 81 -13.44 30.77 4.53
CA TYR A 81 -14.25 31.10 3.36
C TYR A 81 -15.64 30.48 3.56
N ALA A 82 -16.64 31.32 3.82
CA ALA A 82 -18.02 30.90 3.75
C ALA A 82 -18.38 30.67 2.28
N VAL A 83 -18.51 29.40 1.87
CA VAL A 83 -19.07 29.03 0.58
C VAL A 83 -20.58 29.29 0.65
N VAL A 84 -21.00 30.48 0.23
CA VAL A 84 -22.42 30.80 0.05
C VAL A 84 -22.87 30.08 -1.22
N SER A 85 -23.57 28.96 -1.05
CA SER A 85 -24.25 28.26 -2.13
C SER A 85 -25.50 29.06 -2.51
N SER A 86 -25.47 29.71 -3.68
CA SER A 86 -26.65 30.35 -4.26
C SER A 86 -27.66 29.29 -4.71
N ARG A 87 -28.63 28.96 -3.86
CA ARG A 87 -29.74 28.05 -4.21
C ARG A 87 -30.85 28.83 -4.94
N PRO A 88 -31.42 28.30 -6.03
CA PRO A 88 -32.60 28.90 -6.65
C PRO A 88 -33.80 28.83 -5.69
N ARG A 89 -34.61 29.90 -5.66
CA ARG A 89 -35.83 30.01 -4.85
C ARG A 89 -36.84 28.95 -5.31
N GLY A 90 -37.05 27.90 -4.50
CA GLY A 90 -38.09 26.90 -4.77
C GLY A 90 -37.89 25.52 -4.14
N SER A 91 -36.74 25.22 -3.54
CA SER A 91 -36.51 23.90 -2.94
C SER A 91 -36.96 23.87 -1.47
N ARG A 92 -37.94 23.01 -1.14
CA ARG A 92 -38.34 22.65 0.23
C ARG A 92 -37.11 22.39 1.12
N PRO A 93 -37.12 22.82 2.39
CA PRO A 93 -36.09 22.41 3.33
C PRO A 93 -36.20 20.89 3.51
N LEU A 94 -35.12 20.18 3.18
CA LEU A 94 -34.98 18.77 3.55
C LEU A 94 -34.77 18.77 5.06
N ASN A 95 -35.86 18.72 5.82
CA ASN A 95 -35.83 18.07 7.12
C ASN A 95 -35.23 16.70 6.86
N SER A 96 -34.13 16.40 7.55
CA SER A 96 -33.39 15.14 7.57
C SER A 96 -34.32 13.93 7.35
N GLU A 97 -34.53 13.56 6.09
CA GLU A 97 -35.13 12.28 5.76
C GLU A 97 -33.95 11.31 5.71
N LEU A 98 -33.90 10.42 6.69
CA LEU A 98 -32.87 9.40 6.82
C LEU A 98 -32.99 8.46 5.62
N ILE A 99 -32.27 8.76 4.54
CA ILE A 99 -32.08 7.84 3.43
C ILE A 99 -31.18 6.74 3.96
N LYS A 100 -31.80 5.65 4.42
CA LYS A 100 -31.09 4.44 4.85
C LYS A 100 -30.29 3.93 3.65
N SER A 101 -28.97 4.09 3.66
CA SER A 101 -28.10 3.45 2.69
C SER A 101 -28.27 1.94 2.86
N THR A 102 -28.75 1.28 1.82
CA THR A 102 -28.95 -0.18 1.78
C THR A 102 -27.63 -0.95 1.76
N ASP A 103 -26.49 -0.27 1.67
CA ASP A 103 -25.17 -0.83 1.36
C ASP A 103 -24.21 -0.89 2.56
N GLY A 104 -24.70 -0.71 3.80
CA GLY A 104 -23.85 -0.82 5.01
C GLY A 104 -22.83 0.32 5.20
N ASP A 105 -22.68 1.23 4.23
CA ASP A 105 -21.83 2.43 4.30
C ASP A 105 -22.09 3.29 5.54
N GLU A 106 -23.34 3.32 6.03
CA GLU A 106 -23.68 4.03 7.26
C GLU A 106 -23.00 3.45 8.50
N GLU A 107 -22.87 2.13 8.57
CA GLU A 107 -22.21 1.46 9.68
C GLU A 107 -20.70 1.68 9.63
N ILE A 108 -20.11 1.64 8.43
CA ILE A 108 -18.69 1.95 8.23
C ILE A 108 -18.38 3.40 8.65
N ILE A 109 -19.21 4.36 8.23
CA ILE A 109 -19.06 5.77 8.61
C ILE A 109 -19.25 5.94 10.12
N LYS A 110 -20.23 5.27 10.75
CA LYS A 110 -20.45 5.33 12.20
C LYS A 110 -19.26 4.74 12.97
N VAL A 111 -18.74 3.58 12.56
CA VAL A 111 -17.58 2.93 13.20
C VAL A 111 -16.34 3.81 13.06
N TYR A 112 -16.08 4.36 11.89
CA TYR A 112 -14.94 5.25 11.66
C TYR A 112 -15.02 6.54 12.49
N LEU A 113 -16.20 7.17 12.55
CA LEU A 113 -16.41 8.36 13.36
C LEU A 113 -16.31 8.07 14.86
N LYS A 114 -16.76 6.90 15.30
CA LYS A 114 -16.63 6.45 16.69
C LYS A 114 -15.18 6.16 17.05
N ALA A 115 -14.46 5.40 16.23
CA ALA A 115 -13.02 5.15 16.43
C ALA A 115 -12.23 6.47 16.45
N LYS A 116 -12.55 7.41 15.55
CA LYS A 116 -11.92 8.74 15.53
C LYS A 116 -12.23 9.58 16.78
N ALA A 117 -13.42 9.45 17.35
CA ALA A 117 -13.79 10.12 18.59
C ALA A 117 -13.06 9.51 19.80
N GLU A 118 -12.95 8.18 19.84
CA GLU A 118 -12.20 7.44 20.87
C GLU A 118 -10.70 7.75 20.78
N ASP A 119 -10.11 7.75 19.58
CA ASP A 119 -8.71 8.14 19.36
C ASP A 119 -8.44 9.58 19.79
N LYS A 120 -9.38 10.49 19.54
CA LYS A 120 -9.28 11.88 20.00
C LYS A 120 -9.31 11.96 21.52
N ALA A 121 -10.20 11.22 22.19
CA ALA A 121 -10.26 11.17 23.65
C ALA A 121 -8.98 10.56 24.26
N ASN A 122 -8.46 9.48 23.67
CA ASN A 122 -7.21 8.86 24.05
C ASN A 122 -6.03 9.82 23.87
N HIS A 123 -5.99 10.56 22.76
CA HIS A 123 -4.98 11.59 22.52
C HIS A 123 -5.06 12.73 23.56
N GLU A 124 -6.26 13.22 23.87
CA GLU A 124 -6.46 14.26 24.89
C GLU A 124 -6.05 13.79 26.29
N TRP A 125 -6.32 12.54 26.63
CA TRP A 125 -5.87 11.92 27.89
C TRP A 125 -4.35 11.80 27.94
N ASN A 126 -3.71 11.28 26.88
CA ASN A 126 -2.24 11.18 26.78
C ASN A 126 -1.57 12.55 26.89
N VAL A 127 -2.11 13.58 26.23
CA VAL A 127 -1.62 14.97 26.34
C VAL A 127 -1.76 15.49 27.76
N SER A 128 -2.86 15.17 28.44
CA SER A 128 -3.10 15.58 29.84
C SER A 128 -2.16 14.88 30.81
N GLN A 129 -1.88 13.58 30.60
CA GLN A 129 -0.88 12.84 31.36
C GLN A 129 0.52 13.40 31.16
N LEU A 130 0.95 13.64 29.92
CA LEU A 130 2.24 14.27 29.61
C LEU A 130 2.38 15.64 30.28
N LYS A 131 1.32 16.45 30.31
CA LYS A 131 1.32 17.72 31.06
C LYS A 131 1.54 17.51 32.56
N ASN A 132 0.94 16.48 33.14
CA ASN A 132 1.14 16.13 34.54
C ASN A 132 2.57 15.65 34.82
N GLU A 133 3.14 14.81 33.96
CA GLU A 133 4.53 14.35 34.06
C GLU A 133 5.52 15.52 33.92
N VAL A 134 5.30 16.42 32.95
CA VAL A 134 6.12 17.63 32.80
C VAL A 134 6.03 18.51 34.04
N ARG A 135 4.85 18.63 34.67
CA ARG A 135 4.69 19.34 35.94
C ARG A 135 5.49 18.66 37.06
N GLN A 136 5.42 17.33 37.19
CA GLN A 136 6.23 16.59 38.18
C GLN A 136 7.73 16.76 37.95
N ILE A 137 8.19 16.77 36.70
CA ILE A 137 9.59 17.03 36.36
C ILE A 137 9.99 18.47 36.75
N GLN A 138 9.10 19.44 36.53
CA GLN A 138 9.33 20.83 36.93
C GLN A 138 9.35 20.98 38.46
N GLU A 139 8.47 20.29 39.18
CA GLU A 139 8.45 20.23 40.65
C GLU A 139 9.74 19.60 41.19
N ALA A 140 10.18 18.47 40.63
CA ALA A 140 11.44 17.85 40.98
C ALA A 140 12.63 18.78 40.69
N ARG A 141 12.62 19.46 39.54
CA ARG A 141 13.66 20.43 39.18
C ARG A 141 13.73 21.60 40.16
N THR A 142 12.57 22.16 40.54
CA THR A 142 12.51 23.27 41.51
C THR A 142 12.90 22.80 42.91
N SER A 143 12.48 21.61 43.33
CA SER A 143 12.90 20.99 44.59
C SER A 143 14.42 20.78 44.64
N ILE A 144 15.02 20.23 43.58
CA ILE A 144 16.49 20.07 43.47
C ILE A 144 17.19 21.43 43.44
N LYS A 145 16.63 22.44 42.75
CA LYS A 145 17.18 23.79 42.73
C LYS A 145 17.18 24.42 44.12
N ASN A 146 16.09 24.27 44.88
CA ASN A 146 15.98 24.77 46.25
C ASN A 146 16.96 24.02 47.16
N LEU A 147 17.07 22.69 47.03
CA LEU A 147 18.07 21.89 47.76
C LEU A 147 19.50 22.36 47.50
N ARG A 148 19.84 22.68 46.24
CA ARG A 148 21.16 23.24 45.90
C ARG A 148 21.35 24.62 46.53
N GLN A 149 20.33 25.47 46.51
CA GLN A 149 20.38 26.78 47.16
C GLN A 149 20.52 26.66 48.69
N ASP A 150 19.83 25.72 49.32
CA ASP A 150 19.96 25.42 50.75
C ASP A 150 21.36 24.91 51.08
N LEU A 151 21.94 24.06 50.23
CA LEU A 151 23.32 23.61 50.36
C LEU A 151 24.32 24.73 50.13
N ASP A 152 24.11 25.63 49.17
CA ASP A 152 24.99 26.78 48.92
C ASP A 152 24.92 27.80 50.07
N VAL A 153 23.72 28.06 50.61
CA VAL A 153 23.52 28.92 51.79
C VAL A 153 24.15 28.29 53.04
N ASN A 154 24.06 26.97 53.20
CA ASN A 154 24.72 26.26 54.29
C ASN A 154 26.24 26.14 54.10
N SER A 155 26.72 26.00 52.86
CA SER A 155 28.14 25.95 52.53
C SER A 155 28.79 27.33 52.66
N SER A 156 28.06 28.42 52.41
CA SER A 156 28.50 29.79 52.70
C SER A 156 28.60 30.09 54.20
N ARG A 157 28.01 29.26 55.08
CA ARG A 157 28.19 29.38 56.55
C ARG A 157 29.44 28.69 57.07
N PHE A 158 30.17 27.94 56.23
CA PHE A 158 31.41 27.27 56.60
C PHE A 158 32.44 27.33 55.46
N PRO A 159 33.37 28.30 55.47
CA PRO A 159 34.54 28.22 54.60
C PRO A 159 35.52 27.17 55.15
N GLN A 160 35.77 26.17 54.30
CA GLN A 160 37.06 25.49 54.14
C GLN A 160 37.56 24.61 55.29
N GLU A 161 37.36 23.30 55.14
CA GLU A 161 38.39 22.34 55.56
C GLU A 161 38.36 21.11 54.63
N GLU A 162 39.50 20.84 54.01
CA GLU A 162 39.71 19.76 53.07
C GLU A 162 39.45 18.38 53.72
N ARG A 163 38.68 17.52 53.05
CA ARG A 163 38.68 16.08 53.34
C ARG A 163 38.76 15.26 52.06
N PRO A 164 39.73 14.33 51.93
CA PRO A 164 39.65 13.22 51.00
C PRO A 164 38.86 12.04 51.58
N MET A 165 38.55 11.12 50.67
CA MET A 165 37.58 10.02 50.72
C MET A 165 37.62 9.09 51.95
N HIS A 166 36.41 8.69 52.39
CA HIS A 166 36.19 7.56 53.29
C HIS A 166 36.48 6.24 52.58
N LYS A 167 37.57 5.58 52.97
CA LYS A 167 37.70 4.12 52.88
C LYS A 167 37.22 3.55 54.21
N VAL A 168 36.24 2.66 54.12
CA VAL A 168 35.68 1.88 55.22
C VAL A 168 36.81 1.14 55.94
N PHE A 169 37.14 1.58 57.16
CA PHE A 169 38.00 0.85 58.08
C PHE A 169 37.10 0.23 59.15
N MET A 170 36.94 -1.10 59.05
CA MET A 170 36.28 -1.91 60.08
C MET A 170 37.11 -1.84 61.36
N GLU A 171 36.56 -1.21 62.38
CA GLU A 171 37.13 -1.13 63.71
C GLU A 171 36.93 -2.47 64.45
N ARG A 172 37.92 -3.36 64.32
CA ARG A 172 38.08 -4.51 65.21
C ARG A 172 39.12 -4.16 66.26
N GLN A 173 38.73 -3.40 67.28
CA GLN A 173 39.54 -3.24 68.48
C GLN A 173 39.43 -4.53 69.33
N ASN A 174 40.28 -5.50 69.02
CA ASN A 174 40.71 -6.46 70.03
C ASN A 174 41.66 -5.70 70.96
N GLY A 175 41.17 -5.33 72.14
CA GLY A 175 41.99 -4.79 73.21
C GLY A 175 43.03 -5.80 73.66
N ALA A 176 44.25 -5.67 73.15
CA ALA A 176 45.44 -6.36 73.60
C ALA A 176 46.59 -5.36 73.67
N ASP A 177 46.42 -4.30 74.46
CA ASP A 177 47.51 -3.42 74.86
C ASP A 177 47.93 -3.75 76.30
N HIS A 178 48.96 -4.58 76.37
CA HIS A 178 50.11 -4.45 77.26
C HIS A 178 49.91 -3.76 78.62
N TYR A 179 49.35 -4.48 79.59
CA TYR A 179 49.72 -4.31 81.01
C TYR A 179 51.00 -5.11 81.28
N ARG A 180 52.14 -4.60 80.80
CA ARG A 180 53.47 -5.04 81.22
C ARG A 180 54.25 -3.78 81.60
N ASP A 181 54.85 -3.81 82.78
CA ASP A 181 55.78 -2.82 83.34
C ASP A 181 55.19 -1.66 84.18
N SER A 182 54.89 -1.93 85.47
CA SER A 182 54.96 -0.90 86.51
C SER A 182 55.11 -1.43 87.95
N TRP A 183 55.90 -2.50 88.18
CA TRP A 183 56.17 -2.99 89.55
C TRP A 183 57.62 -3.44 89.78
N ARG A 184 58.60 -2.82 89.12
CA ARG A 184 60.02 -2.99 89.44
C ARG A 184 60.71 -1.63 89.56
N SER A 185 60.51 -0.96 90.68
CA SER A 185 61.49 -0.05 91.32
C SER A 185 60.94 0.47 92.64
N ALA A 186 61.17 -0.27 93.73
CA ALA A 186 61.24 0.26 95.09
C ALA A 186 61.76 -0.84 96.04
N THR A 187 62.98 -1.30 95.79
CA THR A 187 63.79 -2.03 96.78
C THR A 187 65.12 -1.30 96.88
N GLY A 188 65.34 -0.59 97.99
CA GLY A 188 66.64 -0.02 98.33
C GLY A 188 66.60 1.19 99.25
N GLY A 189 67.02 0.99 100.51
CA GLY A 189 67.43 2.03 101.48
C GLY A 189 66.32 2.50 102.42
N SER A 190 66.16 1.93 103.64
CA SER A 190 66.90 2.27 104.88
C SER A 190 66.78 3.77 105.19
N ARG A 191 66.17 4.24 106.29
CA ARG A 191 66.45 3.92 107.71
C ARG A 191 65.49 4.78 108.54
N GLU A 192 64.92 4.26 109.62
CA GLU A 192 64.79 4.91 110.94
C GLU A 192 63.90 4.06 111.87
N GLU A 193 64.50 3.71 113.01
CA GLU A 193 63.88 3.00 114.14
C GLU A 193 63.00 3.98 114.96
N GLU A 194 61.95 3.42 115.57
CA GLU A 194 61.11 3.93 116.70
C GLU A 194 59.58 4.01 116.43
N SER A 195 58.80 3.48 117.40
CA SER A 195 57.32 3.39 117.55
C SER A 195 56.54 2.23 116.89
N GLU A 196 56.61 1.04 117.51
CA GLU A 196 55.85 -0.18 117.15
C GLU A 196 54.32 -0.09 117.35
N VAL A 197 53.83 0.72 118.29
CA VAL A 197 52.38 0.82 118.60
C VAL A 197 51.60 1.59 117.52
N HIS A 198 52.26 2.49 116.79
CA HIS A 198 51.62 3.22 115.68
C HIS A 198 51.54 2.36 114.41
N ASN A 199 52.45 1.41 114.22
CA ASN A 199 52.52 0.55 113.04
C ASN A 199 51.40 -0.51 112.98
N GLU A 200 51.02 -1.12 114.10
CA GLU A 200 49.95 -2.14 114.12
C GLU A 200 48.57 -1.54 113.76
N LYS A 201 48.25 -0.38 114.32
CA LYS A 201 47.01 0.34 114.03
C LYS A 201 46.97 0.82 112.58
N ASN A 202 48.09 1.36 112.08
CA ASN A 202 48.23 1.76 110.68
C ASN A 202 48.08 0.56 109.73
N LEU A 203 48.61 -0.61 110.08
CA LEU A 203 48.48 -1.84 109.28
C LEU A 203 47.04 -2.39 109.27
N ARG A 204 46.33 -2.30 110.39
CA ARG A 204 44.91 -2.71 110.47
C ARG A 204 44.02 -1.77 109.66
N GLU A 205 44.27 -0.46 109.73
CA GLU A 205 43.56 0.54 108.94
C GLU A 205 43.86 0.40 107.44
N THR A 206 45.09 0.07 107.05
CA THR A 206 45.44 -0.17 105.63
C THR A 206 44.80 -1.45 105.11
N ALA A 207 44.79 -2.53 105.89
CA ALA A 207 44.09 -3.77 105.54
C ALA A 207 42.57 -3.56 105.36
N GLN A 208 41.94 -2.80 106.26
CA GLN A 208 40.52 -2.47 106.15
C GLN A 208 40.21 -1.60 104.92
N LYS A 209 41.05 -0.60 104.62
CA LYS A 209 40.95 0.21 103.39
C LYS A 209 41.11 -0.63 102.13
N LEU A 210 42.05 -1.59 102.12
CA LEU A 210 42.26 -2.50 100.99
C LEU A 210 41.06 -3.44 100.79
N TYR A 211 40.48 -3.97 101.87
CA TYR A 211 39.30 -4.82 101.80
C TYR A 211 38.09 -4.07 101.22
N VAL A 212 37.84 -2.84 101.67
CA VAL A 212 36.77 -1.99 101.11
C VAL A 212 37.02 -1.70 99.62
N ARG A 213 38.26 -1.37 99.24
CA ARG A 213 38.62 -1.16 97.82
C ARG A 213 38.41 -2.41 96.97
N LEU A 214 38.75 -3.59 97.47
CA LEU A 214 38.52 -4.86 96.78
C LEU A 214 37.03 -5.12 96.60
N GLN A 215 36.23 -4.94 97.66
CA GLN A 215 34.79 -5.13 97.62
C GLN A 215 34.10 -4.14 96.67
N GLU A 216 34.55 -2.89 96.63
CA GLU A 216 34.08 -1.89 95.66
C GLU A 216 34.47 -2.24 94.22
N ALA A 217 35.70 -2.71 93.99
CA ALA A 217 36.15 -3.13 92.68
C ALA A 217 35.36 -4.34 92.16
N GLU A 218 35.11 -5.33 93.02
CA GLU A 218 34.29 -6.48 92.70
C GLU A 218 32.85 -6.07 92.37
N ARG A 219 32.25 -5.18 93.18
CA ARG A 219 30.91 -4.64 92.92
C ARG A 219 30.82 -3.90 91.59
N LYS A 220 31.85 -3.10 91.25
CA LYS A 220 31.96 -2.42 89.95
C LYS A 220 32.06 -3.42 88.81
N GLN A 221 32.92 -4.43 88.93
CA GLN A 221 33.09 -5.45 87.91
C GLN A 221 31.79 -6.26 87.68
N GLN A 222 31.04 -6.58 88.74
CA GLN A 222 29.75 -7.25 88.61
C GLN A 222 28.71 -6.35 87.91
N ALA A 223 28.70 -5.05 88.22
CA ALA A 223 27.82 -4.10 87.54
C ALA A 223 28.17 -3.93 86.05
N GLU A 224 29.46 -3.85 85.73
CA GLU A 224 29.95 -3.81 84.35
C GLU A 224 29.59 -5.08 83.58
N ARG A 225 29.78 -6.26 84.18
CA ARG A 225 29.40 -7.54 83.58
C ARG A 225 27.91 -7.57 83.22
N ARG A 226 27.03 -7.18 84.16
CA ARG A 226 25.58 -7.11 83.90
C ARG A 226 25.23 -6.12 82.79
N MET A 227 25.88 -4.95 82.79
CA MET A 227 25.68 -3.94 81.76
C MET A 227 26.11 -4.44 80.36
N TYR A 228 27.21 -5.19 80.27
CA TYR A 228 27.63 -5.83 79.03
C TYR A 228 26.71 -6.99 78.62
N GLU A 229 26.21 -7.80 79.56
CA GLU A 229 25.23 -8.85 79.29
C GLU A 229 23.93 -8.27 78.71
N ASP A 230 23.43 -7.17 79.28
CA ASP A 230 22.25 -6.46 78.76
C ASP A 230 22.49 -5.90 77.35
N LYS A 231 23.67 -5.30 77.11
CA LYS A 231 24.06 -4.82 75.78
C LYS A 231 24.14 -5.95 74.77
N ILE A 232 24.77 -7.08 75.12
CA ILE A 232 24.86 -8.26 74.26
C ILE A 232 23.46 -8.80 73.96
N SER A 233 22.59 -8.93 74.96
CA SER A 233 21.20 -9.37 74.79
C SER A 233 20.43 -8.45 73.85
N LYS A 234 20.62 -7.13 73.96
CA LYS A 234 20.00 -6.14 73.07
C LYS A 234 20.51 -6.28 71.63
N CYS A 235 21.84 -6.32 71.44
CA CYS A 235 22.44 -6.50 70.11
C CYS A 235 22.02 -7.84 69.48
N GLN A 236 21.89 -8.92 70.25
CA GLN A 236 21.39 -10.20 69.77
C GLN A 236 19.94 -10.10 69.26
N LYS A 237 19.05 -9.48 70.03
CA LYS A 237 17.64 -9.27 69.61
C LYS A 237 17.55 -8.44 68.32
N GLU A 238 18.35 -7.38 68.21
CA GLU A 238 18.40 -6.54 67.00
C GLU A 238 18.92 -7.33 65.79
N ALA A 239 19.97 -8.15 65.98
CA ALA A 239 20.50 -9.02 64.92
C ALA A 239 19.49 -10.09 64.49
N GLU A 240 18.76 -10.69 65.43
CA GLU A 240 17.69 -11.66 65.12
C GLU A 240 16.54 -11.01 64.34
N GLN A 241 16.11 -9.81 64.74
CA GLN A 241 15.06 -9.07 64.03
C GLN A 241 15.50 -8.70 62.63
N SER A 242 16.73 -8.18 62.47
CA SER A 242 17.32 -7.88 61.17
C SER A 242 17.42 -9.14 60.30
N SER A 243 17.86 -10.27 60.88
CA SER A 243 17.94 -11.55 60.17
C SER A 243 16.56 -12.06 59.72
N ARG A 244 15.51 -11.90 60.54
CA ARG A 244 14.13 -12.24 60.14
C ARG A 244 13.65 -11.37 58.99
N ALA A 245 13.84 -10.05 59.09
CA ALA A 245 13.47 -9.11 58.03
C ALA A 245 14.22 -9.42 56.71
N GLN A 246 15.50 -9.76 56.79
CA GLN A 246 16.31 -10.17 55.65
C GLN A 246 15.76 -11.45 55.00
N ARG A 247 15.44 -12.49 55.77
CA ARG A 247 14.86 -13.73 55.24
C ARG A 247 13.53 -13.49 54.53
N GLU A 248 12.67 -12.64 55.08
CA GLU A 248 11.41 -12.28 54.43
C GLU A 248 11.64 -11.52 53.11
N ALA A 249 12.59 -10.58 53.09
CA ALA A 249 12.96 -9.86 51.89
C ALA A 249 13.54 -10.80 50.82
N GLU A 250 14.39 -11.75 51.22
CA GLU A 250 14.93 -12.80 50.34
C GLU A 250 13.82 -13.67 49.76
N GLN A 251 12.85 -14.11 50.58
CA GLN A 251 11.71 -14.90 50.09
C GLN A 251 10.87 -14.12 49.09
N ARG A 252 10.52 -12.86 49.38
CA ARG A 252 9.78 -12.00 48.44
C ARG A 252 10.56 -11.78 47.14
N ALA A 253 11.86 -11.55 47.23
CA ALA A 253 12.71 -11.42 46.04
C ALA A 253 12.74 -12.70 45.21
N THR A 254 12.82 -13.89 45.85
CA THR A 254 12.78 -15.17 45.12
C THR A 254 11.43 -15.43 44.46
N GLN A 255 10.32 -15.01 45.08
CA GLN A 255 9.00 -15.12 44.50
C GLN A 255 8.86 -14.22 43.27
N HIS A 256 9.25 -12.94 43.39
CA HIS A 256 9.24 -12.03 42.25
C HIS A 256 10.18 -12.49 41.14
N GLN A 257 11.33 -13.08 41.47
CA GLN A 257 12.21 -13.65 40.46
C GLN A 257 11.53 -14.77 39.66
N ARG A 258 10.76 -15.66 40.31
CA ARG A 258 9.97 -16.70 39.62
C ARG A 258 8.90 -16.09 38.73
N GLU A 259 8.15 -15.10 39.22
CA GLU A 259 7.11 -14.41 38.45
C GLU A 259 7.71 -13.77 37.19
N VAL A 260 8.88 -13.11 37.32
CA VAL A 260 9.57 -12.50 36.19
C VAL A 260 10.09 -13.56 35.21
N GLU A 261 10.57 -14.71 35.68
CA GLU A 261 10.99 -15.83 34.83
C GLU A 261 9.81 -16.42 34.04
N GLU A 262 8.64 -16.59 34.66
CA GLU A 262 7.43 -17.04 33.99
C GLU A 262 6.96 -16.05 32.91
N LEU A 263 6.97 -14.74 33.23
CA LEU A 263 6.66 -13.69 32.27
C LEU A 263 7.64 -13.67 31.10
N ARG A 264 8.95 -13.80 31.37
CA ARG A 264 9.98 -13.91 30.30
C ARG A 264 9.75 -15.12 29.41
N ARG A 265 9.42 -16.28 29.99
CA ARG A 265 9.08 -17.49 29.23
C ARG A 265 7.86 -17.26 28.35
N LEU A 266 6.80 -16.65 28.88
CA LEU A 266 5.58 -16.36 28.12
C LEU A 266 5.87 -15.39 26.96
N MET A 267 6.62 -14.31 27.21
CA MET A 267 7.03 -13.37 26.16
C MET A 267 7.84 -14.06 25.06
N ALA A 268 8.81 -14.90 25.41
CA ALA A 268 9.60 -15.66 24.44
C ALA A 268 8.73 -16.59 23.58
N ASN A 269 7.72 -17.25 24.17
CA ASN A 269 6.77 -18.08 23.44
C ASN A 269 5.92 -17.25 22.46
N MET A 270 5.39 -16.11 22.90
CA MET A 270 4.62 -15.22 22.03
C MET A 270 5.48 -14.65 20.90
N GLU A 271 6.73 -14.29 21.18
CA GLU A 271 7.68 -13.82 20.17
C GLU A 271 7.94 -14.90 19.12
N TYR A 272 8.15 -16.15 19.55
CA TYR A 272 8.30 -17.29 18.66
C TYR A 272 7.05 -17.51 17.79
N GLU A 273 5.86 -17.56 18.41
CA GLU A 273 4.59 -17.73 17.70
C GLU A 273 4.35 -16.60 16.70
N HIS A 274 4.62 -15.36 17.09
CA HIS A 274 4.50 -14.20 16.22
C HIS A 274 5.49 -14.26 15.04
N HIS A 275 6.73 -14.68 15.26
CA HIS A 275 7.69 -14.92 14.18
C HIS A 275 7.24 -16.06 13.25
N ASP A 276 6.71 -17.15 13.81
CA ASP A 276 6.21 -18.27 13.04
C ASP A 276 4.99 -17.88 12.18
N LEU A 277 4.03 -17.17 12.76
CA LEU A 277 2.86 -16.64 12.07
C LEU A 277 3.27 -15.65 10.97
N ARG A 278 4.24 -14.77 11.20
CA ARG A 278 4.77 -13.89 10.13
C ARG A 278 5.39 -14.68 8.99
N ARG A 279 6.14 -15.76 9.27
CA ARG A 279 6.69 -16.62 8.21
C ARG A 279 5.57 -17.27 7.41
N LYS A 280 4.57 -17.86 8.08
CA LYS A 280 3.40 -18.46 7.44
C LYS A 280 2.59 -17.45 6.61
N LEU A 281 2.45 -16.22 7.10
CA LEU A 281 1.76 -15.16 6.36
C LEU A 281 2.54 -14.81 5.09
N LYS A 282 3.86 -14.70 5.17
CA LYS A 282 4.71 -14.43 4.01
C LYS A 282 4.64 -15.56 2.97
N THR A 283 4.68 -16.83 3.40
CA THR A 283 4.54 -17.96 2.46
C THR A 283 3.17 -17.97 1.81
N ASN A 284 2.09 -17.69 2.57
CA ASN A 284 0.75 -17.60 2.02
C ASN A 284 0.59 -16.43 1.03
N GLU A 285 1.24 -15.29 1.30
CA GLU A 285 1.26 -14.15 0.37
C GLU A 285 1.99 -14.51 -0.94
N GLU A 286 3.13 -15.19 -0.85
CA GLU A 286 3.86 -15.70 -2.02
C GLU A 286 3.03 -16.72 -2.84
N GLU A 287 2.31 -17.62 -2.17
CA GLU A 287 1.39 -18.57 -2.81
C GLU A 287 0.21 -17.87 -3.49
N LEU A 288 -0.42 -16.90 -2.81
CA LEU A 288 -1.50 -16.10 -3.39
C LEU A 288 -1.04 -15.31 -4.61
N ASP A 289 0.13 -14.71 -4.55
CA ASP A 289 0.73 -14.01 -5.68
C ASP A 289 1.07 -14.95 -6.84
N HIS A 290 1.51 -16.18 -6.54
CA HIS A 290 1.71 -17.20 -7.56
C HIS A 290 0.40 -17.57 -8.26
N MET A 291 -0.67 -17.84 -7.49
CA MET A 291 -2.00 -18.15 -8.02
C MET A 291 -2.58 -17.00 -8.85
N ARG A 292 -2.43 -15.76 -8.38
CA ARG A 292 -2.82 -14.55 -9.15
C ARG A 292 -2.08 -14.46 -10.48
N LYS A 293 -0.76 -14.66 -10.48
CA LYS A 293 0.04 -14.64 -11.73
C LYS A 293 -0.38 -15.77 -12.68
N GLN A 294 -0.67 -16.96 -12.15
CA GLN A 294 -1.18 -18.08 -12.95
C GLN A 294 -2.55 -17.77 -13.57
N GLN A 295 -3.43 -17.05 -12.87
CA GLN A 295 -4.75 -16.66 -13.39
C GLN A 295 -4.69 -15.46 -14.35
N ASP A 296 -3.93 -14.43 -13.99
CA ASP A 296 -3.84 -13.17 -14.74
C ASP A 296 -3.09 -13.33 -16.05
N GLY A 297 -2.09 -14.21 -16.14
CA GLY A 297 -1.30 -14.42 -17.34
C GLY A 297 -2.15 -14.84 -18.55
N PRO A 298 -2.89 -15.97 -18.47
CA PRO A 298 -3.79 -16.43 -19.52
C PRO A 298 -4.91 -15.44 -19.84
N LEU A 299 -5.47 -14.76 -18.81
CA LEU A 299 -6.51 -13.76 -19.02
C LEU A 299 -5.98 -12.55 -19.78
N LYS A 300 -4.80 -12.03 -19.43
CA LYS A 300 -4.15 -10.93 -20.16
C LYS A 300 -3.84 -11.30 -21.60
N GLN A 301 -3.28 -12.49 -21.84
CA GLN A 301 -3.03 -13.00 -23.19
C GLN A 301 -4.32 -13.08 -24.01
N ARG A 302 -5.40 -13.62 -23.42
CA ARG A 302 -6.71 -13.69 -24.07
C ARG A 302 -7.29 -12.30 -24.35
N CYS A 303 -7.13 -11.34 -23.44
CA CYS A 303 -7.54 -9.95 -23.67
C CYS A 303 -6.77 -9.32 -24.82
N GLU A 304 -5.44 -9.47 -24.87
CA GLU A 304 -4.59 -8.96 -25.96
C GLU A 304 -4.95 -9.60 -27.31
N GLU A 305 -5.22 -10.90 -27.34
CA GLU A 305 -5.69 -11.60 -28.54
C GLU A 305 -7.05 -11.05 -29.00
N LEU A 306 -7.99 -10.88 -28.08
CA LEU A 306 -9.30 -10.29 -28.38
C LEU A 306 -9.15 -8.86 -28.91
N GLU A 307 -8.31 -8.02 -28.32
CA GLU A 307 -8.05 -6.66 -28.80
C GLU A 307 -7.46 -6.63 -30.22
N LYS A 308 -6.53 -7.55 -30.53
CA LYS A 308 -5.98 -7.72 -31.89
C LYS A 308 -7.08 -8.11 -32.88
N THR A 309 -7.93 -9.07 -32.52
CA THR A 309 -9.03 -9.50 -33.39
C THR A 309 -10.06 -8.40 -33.60
N VAL A 310 -10.41 -7.63 -32.56
CA VAL A 310 -11.31 -6.48 -32.63
C VAL A 310 -10.73 -5.40 -33.55
N SER A 311 -9.44 -5.11 -33.43
CA SER A 311 -8.76 -4.15 -34.31
C SER A 311 -8.77 -4.61 -35.76
N GLY A 312 -8.45 -5.88 -36.04
CA GLY A 312 -8.51 -6.44 -37.39
C GLY A 312 -9.93 -6.48 -37.97
N LEU A 313 -10.96 -6.70 -37.15
CA LEU A 313 -12.35 -6.61 -37.59
C LEU A 313 -12.76 -5.17 -37.91
N LYS A 314 -12.32 -4.19 -37.11
CA LYS A 314 -12.55 -2.76 -37.41
C LYS A 314 -11.93 -2.35 -38.74
N GLU A 315 -10.72 -2.80 -39.03
CA GLU A 315 -10.04 -2.57 -40.32
C GLU A 315 -10.82 -3.22 -41.48
N LYS A 316 -11.25 -4.47 -41.34
CA LYS A 316 -12.09 -5.15 -42.35
C LYS A 316 -13.40 -4.40 -42.62
N ILE A 317 -14.07 -3.93 -41.57
CA ILE A 317 -15.27 -3.11 -41.70
C ILE A 317 -14.97 -1.83 -42.48
N HIS A 318 -13.84 -1.17 -42.18
CA HIS A 318 -13.42 0.04 -42.88
C HIS A 318 -13.15 -0.21 -44.37
N HIS A 319 -12.44 -1.29 -44.72
CA HIS A 319 -12.19 -1.67 -46.11
C HIS A 319 -13.49 -2.01 -46.87
N LEU A 320 -14.43 -2.70 -46.22
CA LEU A 320 -15.74 -2.98 -46.81
C LEU A 320 -16.53 -1.70 -47.06
N ASP A 321 -16.50 -0.73 -46.14
CA ASP A 321 -17.17 0.56 -46.30
C ASP A 321 -16.57 1.38 -47.46
N ASP A 322 -15.25 1.37 -47.62
CA ASP A 322 -14.57 2.01 -48.76
C ASP A 322 -14.95 1.34 -50.09
N MET A 323 -15.01 0.01 -50.14
CA MET A 323 -15.46 -0.71 -51.32
C MET A 323 -16.92 -0.39 -51.65
N LEU A 324 -17.79 -0.32 -50.63
CA LEU A 324 -19.19 0.05 -50.81
C LEU A 324 -19.31 1.48 -51.36
N LYS A 325 -18.58 2.45 -50.80
CA LYS A 325 -18.55 3.84 -51.29
C LYS A 325 -18.05 3.93 -52.73
N SER A 326 -17.03 3.14 -53.09
CA SER A 326 -16.52 3.07 -54.46
C SER A 326 -17.57 2.51 -55.43
N GLN A 327 -18.23 1.42 -55.06
CA GLN A 327 -19.33 0.85 -55.86
C GLN A 327 -20.50 1.83 -56.00
N GLN A 328 -20.92 2.49 -54.91
CA GLN A 328 -21.95 3.52 -54.94
C GLN A 328 -21.57 4.67 -55.89
N ARG A 329 -20.31 5.13 -55.86
CA ARG A 329 -19.82 6.17 -56.79
C ARG A 329 -19.89 5.71 -58.24
N LYS A 330 -19.51 4.45 -58.52
CA LYS A 330 -19.59 3.88 -59.87
C LYS A 330 -21.03 3.80 -60.37
N VAL A 331 -21.97 3.37 -59.53
CA VAL A 331 -23.40 3.35 -59.89
C VAL A 331 -23.92 4.75 -60.15
N ARG A 332 -23.55 5.76 -59.34
CA ARG A 332 -23.92 7.16 -59.61
C ARG A 332 -23.40 7.64 -60.97
N GLN A 333 -22.14 7.34 -61.30
CA GLN A 333 -21.56 7.66 -62.61
C GLN A 333 -22.28 6.94 -63.75
N MET A 334 -22.65 5.67 -63.58
CA MET A 334 -23.43 4.94 -64.58
C MET A 334 -24.83 5.55 -64.78
N ILE A 335 -25.50 5.96 -63.71
CA ILE A 335 -26.79 6.67 -63.79
C ILE A 335 -26.62 7.98 -64.55
N GLU A 336 -25.58 8.77 -64.24
CA GLU A 336 -25.28 10.03 -64.92
C GLU A 336 -25.00 9.81 -66.42
N GLN A 337 -24.19 8.80 -66.77
CA GLN A 337 -23.93 8.44 -68.17
C GLN A 337 -25.20 8.00 -68.91
N LEU A 338 -26.07 7.20 -68.27
CA LEU A 338 -27.35 6.79 -68.85
C LEU A 338 -28.30 7.97 -69.06
N GLN A 339 -28.35 8.90 -68.10
CA GLN A 339 -29.14 10.12 -68.22
C GLN A 339 -28.65 11.00 -69.38
N ASN A 340 -27.34 11.22 -69.50
CA ASN A 340 -26.75 11.98 -70.60
C ASN A 340 -26.99 11.31 -71.98
N SER A 341 -26.89 9.98 -72.05
CA SER A 341 -27.20 9.25 -73.28
C SER A 341 -28.70 9.35 -73.63
N ARG A 342 -29.59 9.31 -72.63
CA ARG A 342 -31.03 9.45 -72.84
C ARG A 342 -31.39 10.83 -73.38
N THR A 343 -30.84 11.90 -72.82
CA THR A 343 -31.07 13.27 -73.33
C THR A 343 -30.54 13.43 -74.75
N ALA A 344 -29.35 12.91 -75.04
CA ALA A 344 -28.78 12.93 -76.39
C ALA A 344 -29.64 12.17 -77.40
N ILE A 345 -30.23 11.03 -77.03
CA ILE A 345 -31.18 10.31 -77.91
C ILE A 345 -32.45 11.14 -78.12
N GLN A 346 -33.00 11.73 -77.06
CA GLN A 346 -34.19 12.59 -77.16
C GLN A 346 -33.96 13.77 -78.10
N GLU A 347 -32.81 14.43 -78.06
CA GLU A 347 -32.43 15.51 -79.00
C GLU A 347 -32.34 15.03 -80.46
N LYS A 348 -31.90 13.78 -80.68
CA LYS A 348 -31.87 13.20 -82.03
C LYS A 348 -33.27 12.84 -82.50
N ASP A 349 -34.13 12.34 -81.62
CA ASP A 349 -35.53 12.03 -81.93
C ASP A 349 -36.32 13.29 -82.30
N THR A 350 -36.10 14.41 -81.60
CA THR A 350 -36.71 15.70 -81.98
C THR A 350 -36.24 16.17 -83.35
N LEU A 351 -34.95 16.07 -83.65
CA LEU A 351 -34.43 16.41 -84.99
C LEU A 351 -34.99 15.48 -86.08
N ILE A 352 -35.12 14.19 -85.81
CA ILE A 352 -35.75 13.23 -86.74
C ILE A 352 -37.20 13.65 -87.00
N GLN A 353 -37.94 14.06 -85.96
CA GLN A 353 -39.31 14.53 -86.10
C GLN A 353 -39.40 15.81 -86.94
N GLU A 354 -38.55 16.81 -86.70
CA GLU A 354 -38.47 18.03 -87.51
C GLU A 354 -38.16 17.73 -88.98
N LEU A 355 -37.23 16.81 -89.25
CA LEU A 355 -36.90 16.38 -90.60
C LEU A 355 -38.07 15.65 -91.27
N ARG A 356 -38.80 14.80 -90.54
CA ARG A 356 -40.01 14.12 -91.04
C ARG A 356 -41.09 15.13 -91.43
N GLU A 357 -41.31 16.14 -90.61
CA GLU A 357 -42.24 17.22 -90.90
C GLU A 357 -41.82 17.99 -92.16
N LYS A 358 -40.52 18.32 -92.30
CA LYS A 358 -40.00 18.97 -93.49
C LYS A 358 -40.14 18.12 -94.75
N VAL A 359 -39.89 16.81 -94.66
CA VAL A 359 -40.11 15.87 -95.77
C VAL A 359 -41.59 15.79 -96.14
N SER A 360 -42.48 15.71 -95.15
CA SER A 360 -43.94 15.71 -95.39
C SER A 360 -44.40 16.99 -96.07
N TRP A 361 -43.87 18.15 -95.64
CA TRP A 361 -44.16 19.44 -96.27
C TRP A 361 -43.67 19.49 -97.71
N LEU A 362 -42.42 19.11 -97.96
CA LEU A 362 -41.85 19.02 -99.32
C LEU A 362 -42.60 18.00 -100.19
N HIS A 363 -43.09 16.91 -99.61
CA HIS A 363 -43.84 15.89 -100.34
C HIS A 363 -45.21 16.43 -100.77
N ALA A 364 -45.91 17.15 -99.88
CA ALA A 364 -47.17 17.82 -100.22
C ALA A 364 -46.97 18.89 -101.31
N GLU A 365 -45.90 19.69 -101.21
CA GLU A 365 -45.55 20.68 -102.25
C GLU A 365 -45.22 20.01 -103.58
N ASN A 366 -44.44 18.93 -103.58
CA ASN A 366 -44.15 18.17 -104.81
C ASN A 366 -45.42 17.57 -105.43
N LEU A 367 -46.33 17.06 -104.61
CA LEU A 367 -47.60 16.52 -105.08
C LEU A 367 -48.43 17.63 -105.74
N GLU A 368 -48.54 18.81 -105.11
CA GLU A 368 -49.23 19.97 -105.68
C GLU A 368 -48.61 20.42 -107.03
N LEU A 369 -47.28 20.39 -107.14
CA LEU A 369 -46.60 20.69 -108.40
C LEU A 369 -46.83 19.61 -109.47
N GLN A 370 -46.89 18.33 -109.08
CA GLN A 370 -47.22 17.22 -109.98
C GLN A 370 -48.67 17.34 -110.49
N ASP A 371 -49.62 17.64 -109.62
CA ASP A 371 -51.03 17.85 -109.98
C ASP A 371 -51.16 19.02 -110.98
N LYS A 372 -50.41 20.12 -110.77
CA LYS A 372 -50.33 21.25 -111.72
C LYS A 372 -49.77 20.82 -113.07
N LEU A 373 -48.69 20.02 -113.09
CA LEU A 373 -48.09 19.50 -114.33
C LEU A 373 -49.05 18.57 -115.08
N GLU A 374 -49.77 17.70 -114.38
CA GLU A 374 -50.76 16.79 -114.98
C GLU A 374 -51.93 17.55 -115.58
N HIS A 375 -52.40 18.61 -114.92
CA HIS A 375 -53.42 19.51 -115.47
C HIS A 375 -52.94 20.20 -116.76
N PHE A 376 -51.70 20.70 -116.81
CA PHE A 376 -51.14 21.30 -118.04
C PHE A 376 -50.96 20.27 -119.16
N ALA A 377 -50.49 19.05 -118.85
CA ALA A 377 -50.36 17.97 -119.81
C ALA A 377 -51.72 17.54 -120.38
N SER A 378 -52.75 17.49 -119.53
CA SER A 378 -54.13 17.16 -119.93
C SER A 378 -54.79 18.27 -120.75
N SER A 379 -54.40 19.54 -120.53
CA SER A 379 -54.90 20.71 -121.27
C SER A 379 -54.24 20.91 -122.64
N GLN A 380 -53.30 20.05 -123.05
CA GLN A 380 -52.66 20.06 -124.38
C GLN A 380 -53.28 18.97 -125.28
N PRO A 381 -54.21 19.30 -126.19
CA PRO A 381 -54.75 18.31 -127.11
C PRO A 381 -53.78 18.12 -128.28
N GLY A 382 -53.04 17.00 -128.30
CA GLY A 382 -52.59 16.45 -129.59
C GLY A 382 -51.16 15.90 -129.74
N HIS A 383 -50.31 15.79 -128.71
CA HIS A 383 -49.01 15.14 -128.91
C HIS A 383 -48.67 14.06 -127.87
N THR A 384 -48.81 12.82 -128.34
CA THR A 384 -48.12 11.63 -127.83
C THR A 384 -46.62 11.88 -127.70
N SER A 385 -46.09 11.72 -126.49
CA SER A 385 -44.67 11.38 -126.28
C SER A 385 -44.49 10.74 -124.90
N TYR A 386 -44.26 9.43 -124.95
CA TYR A 386 -43.63 8.57 -123.95
C TYR A 386 -42.94 9.30 -122.78
N VAL A 387 -43.48 9.11 -121.57
CA VAL A 387 -42.75 9.36 -120.33
C VAL A 387 -42.08 8.02 -119.94
N PRO A 388 -40.74 7.90 -119.92
CA PRO A 388 -40.11 6.67 -119.50
C PRO A 388 -40.29 6.49 -118.00
N ARG A 389 -41.09 5.49 -117.64
CA ARG A 389 -41.10 4.88 -116.32
C ARG A 389 -39.78 4.13 -116.15
N SER A 390 -38.74 4.79 -115.63
CA SER A 390 -37.55 4.11 -115.13
C SER A 390 -37.57 4.05 -113.61
N PHE A 391 -37.87 2.85 -113.13
CA PHE A 391 -37.46 2.35 -111.84
C PHE A 391 -35.98 2.64 -111.58
N SER A 392 -35.62 3.03 -110.36
CA SER A 392 -34.64 2.25 -109.61
C SER A 392 -34.71 2.62 -108.13
N ARG A 393 -35.40 1.79 -107.36
CA ARG A 393 -35.23 1.74 -105.91
C ARG A 393 -33.88 1.04 -105.68
N PRO A 394 -32.86 1.71 -105.11
CA PRO A 394 -31.57 1.05 -104.92
C PRO A 394 -31.70 -0.05 -103.86
N PRO A 395 -30.95 -1.15 -103.99
CA PRO A 395 -30.92 -2.18 -102.96
C PRO A 395 -30.22 -1.61 -101.72
N LEU A 396 -30.86 -1.79 -100.55
CA LEU A 396 -30.25 -1.50 -99.26
C LEU A 396 -28.99 -2.36 -99.10
N GLN A 397 -27.83 -1.78 -99.38
CA GLN A 397 -26.55 -2.38 -99.02
C GLN A 397 -26.49 -2.52 -97.51
N ASN A 398 -26.17 -3.73 -97.09
CA ASN A 398 -25.94 -4.14 -95.71
C ASN A 398 -24.64 -3.48 -95.21
N VAL A 399 -24.71 -2.19 -94.86
CA VAL A 399 -23.62 -1.50 -94.20
C VAL A 399 -23.64 -1.94 -92.74
N LYS A 400 -22.76 -2.89 -92.40
CA LYS A 400 -22.34 -3.11 -91.00
C LYS A 400 -21.87 -1.76 -90.46
N ARG A 401 -22.75 -1.08 -89.74
CA ARG A 401 -22.44 0.16 -89.03
C ARG A 401 -21.57 -0.24 -87.85
N VAL A 402 -20.25 -0.26 -88.06
CA VAL A 402 -19.30 -0.26 -86.96
C VAL A 402 -19.45 1.09 -86.27
N TYR A 403 -20.20 1.13 -85.17
CA TYR A 403 -20.11 2.23 -84.22
C TYR A 403 -18.69 2.20 -83.65
N LEU A 404 -17.78 3.03 -84.17
CA LEU A 404 -16.70 3.53 -83.35
C LEU A 404 -17.29 4.65 -82.48
N PRO A 405 -17.21 4.57 -81.14
CA PRO A 405 -17.52 5.70 -80.29
C PRO A 405 -16.54 6.83 -80.56
N THR A 406 -17.04 8.00 -80.93
CA THR A 406 -16.27 9.24 -80.90
C THR A 406 -16.02 9.62 -79.44
N GLY A 407 -14.75 9.55 -79.01
CA GLY A 407 -14.27 10.23 -77.80
C GLY A 407 -13.80 9.32 -76.67
N SER A 408 -12.57 8.80 -76.77
CA SER A 408 -11.74 8.49 -75.61
C SER A 408 -10.27 8.38 -76.05
N GLY A 409 -9.66 9.53 -76.34
CA GLY A 409 -8.21 9.67 -76.46
C GLY A 409 -7.54 9.56 -75.08
N ARG A 410 -7.43 8.33 -74.55
CA ARG A 410 -6.55 8.02 -73.42
C ARG A 410 -5.76 6.74 -73.75
N PRO A 411 -4.43 6.76 -73.73
CA PRO A 411 -3.64 5.56 -73.96
C PRO A 411 -3.83 4.62 -72.76
N PHE A 412 -4.06 3.34 -73.02
CA PHE A 412 -4.05 2.29 -72.00
C PHE A 412 -2.67 2.23 -71.31
N PRO A 413 -2.60 2.04 -69.98
CA PRO A 413 -1.32 1.80 -69.32
C PRO A 413 -0.83 0.41 -69.69
N VAL A 414 0.35 0.34 -70.32
CA VAL A 414 1.08 -0.91 -70.52
C VAL A 414 1.52 -1.42 -69.15
N ILE A 415 0.91 -2.51 -68.69
CA ILE A 415 1.40 -3.26 -67.54
C ILE A 415 2.70 -3.93 -67.97
N LYS A 416 3.83 -3.46 -67.45
CA LYS A 416 5.07 -4.23 -67.52
C LYS A 416 4.98 -5.33 -66.46
N LEU A 417 4.81 -6.57 -66.89
CA LEU A 417 5.19 -7.71 -66.05
C LEU A 417 6.70 -7.58 -65.80
N VAL A 418 7.07 -7.40 -64.54
CA VAL A 418 8.41 -7.73 -64.06
C VAL A 418 8.32 -9.19 -63.67
N GLU A 419 8.90 -10.06 -64.51
CA GLU A 419 9.19 -11.44 -64.11
C GLU A 419 10.18 -11.39 -62.94
N THR A 420 9.80 -12.05 -61.85
CA THR A 420 10.68 -12.39 -60.72
C THR A 420 11.42 -13.68 -61.01
#